data_AF-A0A4W6FIH5-F1
#
_entry.id   AF-A0A4W6FIH5-F1
#
_cell.length_a   1.000
_cell.length_b   1.000
_cell.length_c   1.000
_cell.angle_alpha   90.00
_cell.angle_beta   90.00
_cell.angle_gamma   90.00
#
_symmetry.space_group_name_H-M   'P 1'
#
loop_
_entity.id
_entity.type
_entity.pdbx_description
1 polymer ?
#
loop_
_entity_poly.entity_id
_entity_poly.type
_entity_poly.pdbx_seq_one_letter_code
_entity_poly.pdbx_strand_id
1 'polypeptide(L)'
;MIFPEGTCTNRSSLILFKAGAFIPGLPVQPVVLRYPNKLDTVTWTWQGPGAFKILWLTLCQPHNPMEIEYLPIYTPSNEEKENPALFANNVRKLMAKALEVPLTDLSFDDREISLSQGPLRIYDYCSLLEFNQLVCRLGLRAGTRGKILEEQAKRAMKLQGDRLALEDFAQFLNLPVTDTLTEVHSLFDQHGDGRIDIRHFVIALSTVHRPSKSMETLKLAFKMYESAENGDILEEDLATILEIMLGVRDVELSGLFLSLDRPDTEKITYDELHHFIEQHPYFVQNYLDFKDHPRKFCIGRPKSCNGQNHNKG
;
A
#
# COMPACT_ATOMS: atom_id res chain seq x y z
N MET A 1 -6.73 32.61 -16.64
CA MET A 1 -7.52 31.39 -16.89
C MET A 1 -6.57 30.21 -16.81
N ILE A 2 -6.88 29.17 -16.04
CA ILE A 2 -6.05 27.97 -15.90
C ILE A 2 -6.84 26.76 -16.39
N PHE A 3 -6.16 25.78 -16.99
CA PHE A 3 -6.74 24.53 -17.45
C PHE A 3 -5.99 23.37 -16.80
N PRO A 4 -6.24 23.09 -15.51
CA PRO A 4 -5.60 21.98 -14.83
C PRO A 4 -6.08 20.66 -15.44
N GLU A 5 -5.15 19.85 -15.92
CA GLU A 5 -5.45 18.49 -16.38
C GLU A 5 -5.85 17.61 -15.20
N GLY A 6 -6.92 16.83 -15.36
CA GLY A 6 -7.30 15.81 -14.38
C GLY A 6 -6.33 14.64 -14.39
N THR A 7 -6.21 13.93 -13.28
CA THR A 7 -5.45 12.67 -13.28
C THR A 7 -6.21 11.61 -14.09
N CYS A 8 -5.61 11.13 -15.16
CA CYS A 8 -6.11 9.98 -15.91
C CYS A 8 -5.97 8.69 -15.07
N THR A 9 -7.10 8.05 -14.77
CA THR A 9 -7.16 6.77 -14.04
C THR A 9 -7.54 5.63 -14.99
N ASN A 10 -8.34 4.66 -14.52
CA ASN A 10 -8.76 3.45 -15.25
C ASN A 10 -10.20 3.56 -15.80
N ARG A 11 -10.75 4.77 -15.92
CA ARG A 11 -12.13 5.06 -16.34
C ARG A 11 -13.24 4.46 -15.45
N SER A 12 -12.90 3.77 -14.36
CA SER A 12 -13.88 3.10 -13.50
C SER A 12 -14.19 3.85 -12.21
N SER A 13 -13.39 4.85 -11.84
CA SER A 13 -13.66 5.70 -10.67
C SER A 13 -12.89 7.02 -10.71
N LEU A 14 -13.40 8.01 -9.97
CA LEU A 14 -12.68 9.27 -9.71
C LEU A 14 -11.96 9.25 -8.36
N ILE A 15 -10.65 9.46 -8.42
CA ILE A 15 -9.78 9.64 -7.26
C ILE A 15 -9.86 11.07 -6.71
N LEU A 16 -9.25 11.32 -5.55
CA LEU A 16 -9.20 12.64 -4.93
C LEU A 16 -8.52 13.67 -5.83
N PHE A 17 -9.15 14.85 -5.95
CA PHE A 17 -8.58 15.97 -6.68
C PHE A 17 -7.54 16.70 -5.82
N LYS A 18 -6.43 17.10 -6.44
CA LYS A 18 -5.47 18.00 -5.78
C LYS A 18 -6.12 19.38 -5.60
N ALA A 19 -6.01 19.94 -4.40
CA ALA A 19 -6.64 21.21 -4.06
C ALA A 19 -6.07 22.42 -4.83
N GLY A 20 -4.91 22.29 -5.49
CA GLY A 20 -4.18 23.40 -6.12
C GLY A 20 -5.02 24.29 -7.04
N ALA A 21 -5.86 23.69 -7.89
CA ALA A 21 -6.75 24.44 -8.80
C ALA A 21 -7.88 25.19 -8.08
N PHE A 22 -8.19 24.80 -6.84
CA PHE A 22 -9.31 25.28 -6.04
C PHE A 22 -8.90 26.32 -4.99
N ILE A 23 -7.60 26.46 -4.71
CA ILE A 23 -7.04 27.46 -3.78
C ILE A 23 -7.53 28.89 -4.07
N PRO A 24 -7.64 29.36 -5.33
CA PRO A 24 -8.10 30.71 -5.60
C PRO A 24 -9.57 31.00 -5.21
N GLY A 25 -10.39 29.98 -4.94
CA GLY A 25 -11.81 30.18 -4.57
C GLY A 25 -12.66 30.81 -5.68
N LEU A 26 -12.26 30.65 -6.94
CA LEU A 26 -12.95 31.20 -8.11
C LEU A 26 -13.89 30.17 -8.76
N PRO A 27 -14.91 30.62 -9.51
CA PRO A 27 -15.77 29.71 -10.28
C PRO A 27 -14.96 28.83 -11.23
N VAL A 28 -15.33 27.56 -11.31
CA VAL A 28 -14.70 26.57 -12.19
C VAL A 28 -15.73 26.05 -13.20
N GLN A 29 -15.25 25.70 -14.39
CA GLN A 29 -16.05 25.09 -15.45
C GLN A 29 -15.64 23.62 -15.56
N PRO A 30 -16.36 22.67 -14.93
CA PRO A 30 -16.01 21.27 -15.03
C PRO A 30 -16.30 20.75 -16.44
N VAL A 31 -15.40 19.92 -16.96
CA VAL A 31 -15.53 19.26 -18.26
C VAL A 31 -15.23 17.79 -18.05
N VAL A 32 -16.16 16.93 -18.46
CA VAL A 32 -16.01 15.47 -18.37
C VAL A 32 -15.84 14.87 -19.77
N LEU A 33 -14.95 13.90 -19.87
CA LEU A 33 -14.64 13.21 -21.12
C LEU A 33 -15.08 11.75 -20.99
N ARG A 34 -15.89 11.26 -21.93
CA ARG A 34 -16.24 9.83 -22.03
C ARG A 34 -15.60 9.22 -23.26
N TYR A 35 -15.12 8.00 -23.09
CA TYR A 35 -14.53 7.19 -24.15
C TYR A 35 -15.33 5.89 -24.27
N PRO A 36 -16.44 5.86 -25.04
CA PRO A 36 -17.30 4.67 -25.19
C PRO A 36 -16.69 3.53 -26.01
N ASN A 37 -15.36 3.49 -26.12
CA ASN A 37 -14.62 2.46 -26.83
C ASN A 37 -14.60 1.15 -26.02
N LYS A 38 -14.90 0.02 -26.69
CA LYS A 38 -14.85 -1.33 -26.10
C LYS A 38 -13.44 -1.73 -25.66
N LEU A 39 -12.45 -1.40 -26.47
CA LEU A 39 -11.03 -1.57 -26.16
C LEU A 39 -10.47 -0.25 -25.65
N ASP A 40 -9.59 -0.31 -24.66
CA ASP A 40 -8.87 0.89 -24.20
C ASP A 40 -7.77 1.28 -25.18
N THR A 41 -7.98 2.40 -25.86
CA THR A 41 -7.08 2.97 -26.88
C THR A 41 -6.52 4.33 -26.50
N VAL A 42 -6.85 4.83 -25.30
CA VAL A 42 -6.52 6.19 -24.86
C VAL A 42 -5.72 6.21 -23.57
N THR A 43 -5.79 5.16 -22.76
CA THR A 43 -5.06 5.06 -21.50
C THR A 43 -3.61 4.66 -21.77
N TRP A 44 -2.73 5.65 -21.90
CA TRP A 44 -1.27 5.46 -21.90
C TRP A 44 -0.69 5.85 -20.55
N THR A 45 -0.47 4.87 -19.69
CA THR A 45 0.13 5.06 -18.35
C THR A 45 1.46 4.33 -18.27
N TRP A 46 2.29 4.70 -17.28
CA TRP A 46 3.62 4.10 -17.08
C TRP A 46 3.61 2.58 -16.82
N GLN A 47 2.47 2.00 -16.43
CA GLN A 47 2.27 0.55 -16.26
C GLN A 47 1.16 0.02 -17.18
N GLY A 48 0.78 0.79 -18.21
CA GLY A 48 -0.23 0.41 -19.19
C GLY A 48 0.34 -0.30 -20.42
N PRO A 49 -0.51 -0.62 -21.40
CA PRO A 49 -0.06 -1.12 -22.70
C PRO A 49 0.93 -0.13 -23.34
N GLY A 50 2.04 -0.64 -23.89
CA GLY A 50 3.01 0.21 -24.59
C GLY A 50 2.39 0.93 -25.79
N ALA A 51 3.01 2.04 -26.22
CA ALA A 51 2.48 2.90 -27.28
C ALA A 51 2.12 2.14 -28.57
N PHE A 52 2.93 1.15 -28.95
CA PHE A 52 2.63 0.30 -30.12
C PHE A 52 1.39 -0.58 -29.94
N LYS A 53 1.16 -1.10 -28.73
CA LYS A 53 -0.05 -1.87 -28.44
C LYS A 53 -1.28 -0.98 -28.45
N ILE A 54 -1.19 0.22 -27.89
CA ILE A 54 -2.27 1.22 -27.98
C ILE A 54 -2.55 1.57 -29.44
N LEU A 55 -1.52 1.93 -30.21
CA LEU A 55 -1.63 2.24 -31.64
C LEU A 55 -2.31 1.09 -32.40
N TRP A 56 -1.86 -0.14 -32.18
CA TRP A 56 -2.47 -1.33 -32.79
C TRP A 56 -3.94 -1.46 -32.42
N LEU A 57 -4.30 -1.34 -31.14
CA LEU A 57 -5.70 -1.39 -30.70
C LEU A 57 -6.54 -0.28 -31.32
N THR A 58 -6.00 0.94 -31.45
CA THR A 58 -6.65 2.07 -32.11
C THR A 58 -6.88 1.80 -33.59
N LEU A 59 -5.90 1.22 -34.29
CA LEU A 59 -6.02 0.84 -35.71
C LEU A 59 -7.00 -0.32 -35.93
N CYS A 60 -7.16 -1.21 -34.95
CA CYS A 60 -8.19 -2.25 -34.97
C CYS A 60 -9.61 -1.71 -34.70
N GLN A 61 -9.76 -0.43 -34.38
CA GLN A 61 -11.05 0.24 -34.18
C GLN A 61 -11.29 1.26 -35.29
N PRO A 62 -12.16 0.96 -36.28
CA PRO A 62 -12.48 1.88 -37.38
C PRO A 62 -13.04 3.23 -36.92
N HIS A 63 -13.60 3.28 -35.70
CA HIS A 63 -14.17 4.46 -35.09
C HIS A 63 -13.80 4.51 -33.60
N ASN A 64 -13.25 5.65 -33.17
CA ASN A 64 -12.84 5.92 -31.78
C ASN A 64 -13.58 7.17 -31.28
N PRO A 65 -14.87 7.07 -30.91
CA PRO A 65 -15.63 8.20 -30.40
C PRO A 65 -15.09 8.71 -29.06
N MET A 66 -15.16 10.03 -28.87
CA MET A 66 -14.94 10.70 -27.60
C MET A 66 -16.07 11.71 -27.40
N GLU A 67 -16.72 11.66 -26.25
CA GLU A 67 -17.76 12.60 -25.88
C GLU A 67 -17.18 13.59 -24.88
N ILE A 68 -17.41 14.88 -25.11
CA ILE A 68 -17.05 15.95 -24.20
C ILE A 68 -18.34 16.57 -23.68
N GLU A 69 -18.52 16.58 -22.38
CA GLU A 69 -19.65 17.24 -21.73
C GLU A 69 -19.15 18.38 -20.85
N TYR A 70 -19.62 19.59 -21.18
CA TYR A 70 -19.40 20.78 -20.37
C TYR A 70 -20.51 20.87 -19.33
N LEU A 71 -20.16 20.74 -18.06
CA LEU A 71 -21.13 20.87 -16.97
C LEU A 71 -21.49 22.36 -16.75
N PRO A 72 -22.50 22.72 -15.94
CA PRO A 72 -22.69 24.11 -15.57
C PRO A 72 -21.49 24.67 -14.80
N ILE A 73 -21.24 25.98 -14.91
CA ILE A 73 -20.22 26.67 -14.11
C ILE A 73 -20.51 26.46 -12.63
N TYR A 74 -19.55 25.92 -11.89
CA TYR A 74 -19.63 25.74 -10.46
C TYR A 74 -19.06 26.95 -9.74
N THR A 75 -19.89 27.65 -8.98
CA THR A 75 -19.46 28.79 -8.16
C THR A 75 -19.33 28.35 -6.71
N PRO A 76 -18.15 28.51 -6.08
CA PRO A 76 -17.94 28.02 -4.73
C PRO A 76 -18.72 28.85 -3.70
N SER A 77 -19.23 28.16 -2.68
CA SER A 77 -19.80 28.79 -1.48
C SER A 77 -18.72 29.49 -0.64
N ASN A 78 -19.12 30.28 0.36
CA ASN A 78 -18.14 30.91 1.25
C ASN A 78 -17.31 29.87 2.03
N GLU A 79 -17.92 28.77 2.45
CA GLU A 79 -17.22 27.66 3.12
C GLU A 79 -16.20 26.98 2.19
N GLU A 80 -16.54 26.81 0.91
CA GLU A 80 -15.65 26.23 -0.09
C GLU A 80 -14.48 27.14 -0.46
N LYS A 81 -14.66 28.46 -0.37
CA LYS A 81 -13.57 29.42 -0.54
C LYS A 81 -12.57 29.36 0.62
N GLU A 82 -13.03 29.08 1.82
CA GLU A 82 -12.17 28.90 3.01
C GLU A 82 -11.51 27.52 3.02
N ASN A 83 -12.16 26.49 2.45
CA ASN A 83 -11.65 25.13 2.38
C ASN A 83 -11.53 24.61 0.93
N PRO A 84 -10.35 24.80 0.28
CA PRO A 84 -10.10 24.33 -1.07
C PRO A 84 -10.26 22.81 -1.26
N ALA A 85 -10.03 22.01 -0.22
CA ALA A 85 -10.19 20.55 -0.31
C ALA A 85 -11.67 20.16 -0.37
N LEU A 86 -12.53 20.86 0.39
CA LEU A 86 -13.97 20.70 0.31
C LEU A 86 -14.49 21.09 -1.09
N PHE A 87 -14.03 22.22 -1.62
CA PHE A 87 -14.37 22.67 -2.97
C PHE A 87 -13.98 21.61 -4.01
N ALA A 88 -12.74 21.12 -3.96
CA ALA A 88 -12.26 20.06 -4.85
C ALA A 88 -13.13 18.79 -4.77
N ASN A 89 -13.53 18.40 -3.55
CA ASN A 89 -14.34 17.20 -3.34
C ASN A 89 -15.77 17.36 -3.87
N ASN A 90 -16.39 18.53 -3.74
CA ASN A 90 -17.73 18.77 -4.25
C ASN A 90 -17.77 18.82 -5.77
N VAL A 91 -16.77 19.45 -6.40
CA VAL A 91 -16.63 19.42 -7.86
C VAL A 91 -16.36 17.98 -8.34
N ARG A 92 -15.54 17.21 -7.63
CA ARG A 92 -15.33 15.77 -7.90
C ARG A 92 -16.65 14.99 -7.85
N LYS A 93 -17.48 15.18 -6.83
CA LYS A 93 -18.80 14.53 -6.69
C LYS A 93 -19.73 14.87 -7.87
N LEU A 94 -19.75 16.15 -8.28
CA LEU A 94 -20.53 16.60 -9.43
C LEU A 94 -20.07 15.90 -10.72
N MET A 95 -18.76 15.85 -10.96
CA MET A 95 -18.18 15.18 -12.13
C MET A 95 -18.42 13.66 -12.12
N ALA A 96 -18.30 13.00 -10.96
CA ALA A 96 -18.57 11.57 -10.81
C ALA A 96 -20.03 11.24 -11.12
N LYS A 97 -20.97 12.07 -10.65
CA LYS A 97 -22.39 11.92 -10.95
C LYS A 97 -22.67 12.06 -12.45
N ALA A 98 -22.05 13.04 -13.12
CA ALA A 98 -22.18 13.17 -14.56
C ALA A 98 -21.59 11.96 -15.30
N LEU A 99 -20.43 11.47 -14.88
CA LEU A 99 -19.76 10.32 -15.49
C LEU A 99 -20.39 8.96 -15.15
N GLU A 100 -21.30 8.89 -14.19
CA GLU A 100 -21.90 7.66 -13.65
C GLU A 100 -20.85 6.67 -13.12
N VAL A 101 -19.78 7.18 -12.51
CA VAL A 101 -18.70 6.37 -11.93
C VAL A 101 -18.63 6.53 -10.40
N PRO A 102 -18.22 5.49 -9.66
CA PRO A 102 -17.99 5.60 -8.23
C PRO A 102 -16.85 6.56 -7.89
N LEU A 103 -16.89 7.05 -6.65
CA LEU A 103 -15.80 7.79 -6.02
C LEU A 103 -14.90 6.81 -5.29
N THR A 104 -13.59 7.04 -5.36
CA THR A 104 -12.61 6.29 -4.58
C THR A 104 -11.75 7.27 -3.80
N ASP A 105 -11.49 7.01 -2.54
CA ASP A 105 -10.68 7.87 -1.67
C ASP A 105 -9.17 7.58 -1.80
N LEU A 106 -8.73 7.27 -3.02
CA LEU A 106 -7.32 7.20 -3.36
C LEU A 106 -6.83 8.59 -3.74
N SER A 107 -5.62 8.94 -3.32
CA SER A 107 -4.90 10.08 -3.85
C SER A 107 -3.93 9.64 -4.96
N PHE A 108 -3.50 10.57 -5.80
CA PHE A 108 -2.45 10.28 -6.78
C PHE A 108 -1.17 9.79 -6.10
N ASP A 109 -0.86 10.31 -4.91
CA ASP A 109 0.37 9.99 -4.19
C ASP A 109 0.30 8.58 -3.56
N ASP A 110 -0.87 7.94 -3.53
CA ASP A 110 -1.04 6.54 -3.08
C ASP A 110 -0.72 5.52 -4.17
N ARG A 111 -0.54 6.00 -5.42
CA ARG A 111 -0.15 5.17 -6.56
C ARG A 111 1.16 4.44 -6.31
N GLU A 112 2.10 5.04 -5.58
CA GLU A 112 3.39 4.39 -5.35
C GLU A 112 3.26 3.13 -4.48
N ILE A 113 2.28 3.09 -3.58
CA ILE A 113 1.98 1.93 -2.73
C ILE A 113 1.39 0.81 -3.60
N SER A 114 0.37 1.12 -4.40
CA SER A 114 -0.29 0.13 -5.26
C SER A 114 0.59 -0.38 -6.40
N LEU A 115 1.53 0.45 -6.85
CA LEU A 115 2.44 0.12 -7.95
C LEU A 115 3.85 -0.26 -7.50
N SER A 116 4.04 -0.53 -6.21
CA SER A 116 5.35 -0.87 -5.63
C SER A 116 6.05 -1.98 -6.43
N GLN A 117 7.37 -1.82 -6.57
CA GLN A 117 8.23 -2.72 -7.35
C GLN A 117 9.43 -3.14 -6.49
N GLY A 118 10.14 -4.17 -6.94
CA GLY A 118 11.33 -4.69 -6.28
C GLY A 118 11.11 -6.08 -5.70
N PRO A 119 12.14 -6.62 -5.01
CA PRO A 119 12.11 -7.99 -4.51
C PRO A 119 11.03 -8.21 -3.43
N LEU A 120 10.75 -7.18 -2.64
CA LEU A 120 9.70 -7.16 -1.61
C LEU A 120 8.60 -6.17 -2.00
N ARG A 121 7.96 -6.41 -3.16
CA ARG A 121 6.79 -5.64 -3.59
C ARG A 121 5.61 -5.90 -2.65
N ILE A 122 4.75 -4.91 -2.48
CA ILE A 122 3.49 -5.05 -1.72
C ILE A 122 2.55 -5.95 -2.53
N TYR A 123 1.96 -6.96 -1.87
CA TYR A 123 1.04 -7.92 -2.49
C TYR A 123 -0.41 -7.52 -2.28
N ASP A 124 -0.81 -7.25 -1.03
CA ASP A 124 -2.11 -6.67 -0.71
C ASP A 124 -1.91 -5.25 -0.19
N TYR A 125 -2.17 -4.29 -1.05
CA TYR A 125 -2.02 -2.88 -0.72
C TYR A 125 -3.23 -2.30 0.01
N CYS A 126 -4.36 -3.01 0.13
CA CYS A 126 -5.60 -2.44 0.67
C CYS A 126 -5.42 -1.97 2.12
N SER A 127 -4.86 -2.84 2.96
CA SER A 127 -4.55 -2.55 4.37
C SER A 127 -3.57 -1.39 4.54
N LEU A 128 -2.52 -1.35 3.71
CA LEU A 128 -1.51 -0.29 3.73
C LEU A 128 -2.06 1.04 3.21
N LEU A 129 -3.02 1.03 2.28
CA LEU A 129 -3.69 2.24 1.81
C LEU A 129 -4.60 2.83 2.88
N GLU A 130 -5.39 2.01 3.56
CA GLU A 130 -6.23 2.43 4.69
C GLU A 130 -5.36 3.03 5.80
N PHE A 131 -4.30 2.33 6.19
CA PHE A 131 -3.32 2.85 7.14
C PHE A 131 -2.72 4.19 6.69
N ASN A 132 -2.33 4.31 5.43
CA ASN A 132 -1.75 5.56 4.90
C ASN A 132 -2.74 6.73 4.94
N GLN A 133 -4.04 6.50 4.69
CA GLN A 133 -5.07 7.53 4.82
C GLN A 133 -5.17 8.05 6.26
N LEU A 134 -5.12 7.16 7.25
CA LEU A 134 -5.15 7.55 8.66
C LEU A 134 -3.89 8.33 9.07
N VAL A 135 -2.72 7.87 8.64
CA VAL A 135 -1.44 8.58 8.84
C VAL A 135 -1.46 9.98 8.23
N CYS A 136 -2.09 10.14 7.05
CA CYS A 136 -2.30 11.45 6.43
C CYS A 136 -3.20 12.35 7.29
N ARG A 137 -4.31 11.82 7.81
CA ARG A 137 -5.24 12.54 8.70
C ARG A 137 -4.57 12.97 10.01
N LEU A 138 -3.61 12.19 10.51
CA LEU A 138 -2.78 12.54 11.68
C LEU A 138 -1.66 13.56 11.36
N GLY A 139 -1.48 13.95 10.10
CA GLY A 139 -0.43 14.90 9.69
C GLY A 139 0.99 14.33 9.65
N LEU A 140 1.14 13.01 9.77
CA LEU A 140 2.44 12.35 9.84
C LEU A 140 3.15 12.23 8.47
N ARG A 141 2.40 12.34 7.35
CA ARG A 141 2.97 12.24 5.99
C ARG A 141 3.82 13.47 5.60
N ALA A 142 3.37 14.67 5.95
CA ALA A 142 3.99 15.92 5.51
C ALA A 142 5.36 16.22 6.18
N GLY A 143 5.65 15.56 7.30
CA GLY A 143 6.88 15.79 8.09
C GLY A 143 7.99 14.77 7.89
N THR A 144 7.72 13.60 7.32
CA THR A 144 8.62 12.44 7.45
C THR A 144 9.79 12.46 6.47
N ARG A 145 10.75 13.34 6.74
CA ARG A 145 12.12 13.19 6.23
C ARG A 145 12.71 11.92 6.84
N GLY A 146 13.56 11.18 6.11
CA GLY A 146 14.16 9.92 6.60
C GLY A 146 14.78 9.99 8.00
N LYS A 147 15.18 11.17 8.47
CA LYS A 147 15.63 11.42 9.85
C LYS A 147 14.58 11.12 10.92
N ILE A 148 13.32 11.53 10.73
CA ILE A 148 12.24 11.30 11.71
C ILE A 148 11.96 9.81 11.84
N LEU A 149 11.93 9.10 10.71
CA LEU A 149 11.72 7.65 10.69
C LEU A 149 12.85 6.91 11.42
N GLU A 150 14.11 7.34 11.20
CA GLU A 150 15.26 6.76 11.90
C GLU A 150 15.23 7.05 13.42
N GLU A 151 14.77 8.24 13.83
CA GLU A 151 14.57 8.60 15.23
C GLU A 151 13.45 7.77 15.89
N GLN A 152 12.33 7.57 15.19
CA GLN A 152 11.26 6.69 15.65
C GLN A 152 11.72 5.25 15.78
N ALA A 153 12.48 4.73 14.82
CA ALA A 153 13.05 3.39 14.89
C ALA A 153 14.00 3.24 16.08
N LYS A 154 14.86 4.23 16.35
CA LYS A 154 15.73 4.23 17.54
C LYS A 154 14.95 4.25 18.86
N ARG A 155 13.83 4.97 18.91
CA ARG A 155 12.96 4.99 20.09
C ARG A 155 12.21 3.67 20.26
N ALA A 156 11.73 3.08 19.17
CA ALA A 156 11.08 1.77 19.16
C ALA A 156 12.04 0.66 19.61
N MET A 157 13.29 0.66 19.12
CA MET A 157 14.33 -0.29 19.52
C MET A 157 14.58 -0.27 21.03
N LYS A 158 14.58 0.92 21.65
CA LYS A 158 14.80 1.08 23.11
C LYS A 158 13.69 0.47 23.96
N LEU A 159 12.50 0.26 23.40
CA LEU A 159 11.38 -0.36 24.09
C LEU A 159 11.50 -1.88 24.14
N GLN A 160 12.42 -2.50 23.39
CA GLN A 160 12.73 -3.93 23.44
C GLN A 160 11.49 -4.86 23.38
N GLY A 161 10.50 -4.49 22.55
CA GLY A 161 9.26 -5.25 22.40
C GLY A 161 8.18 -4.95 23.44
N ASP A 162 8.37 -3.96 24.32
CA ASP A 162 7.31 -3.49 25.22
C ASP A 162 6.12 -2.97 24.42
N ARG A 163 4.93 -3.46 24.77
CA ARG A 163 3.69 -3.19 24.03
C ARG A 163 2.96 -2.01 24.66
N LEU A 164 2.71 -0.99 23.83
CA LEU A 164 2.18 0.30 24.24
C LEU A 164 0.65 0.33 24.24
N ALA A 165 0.07 0.84 25.32
CA ALA A 165 -1.34 1.24 25.34
C ALA A 165 -1.55 2.50 24.48
N LEU A 166 -2.82 2.89 24.28
CA LEU A 166 -3.19 4.03 23.44
C LEU A 166 -2.54 5.34 23.90
N GLU A 167 -2.47 5.57 25.22
CA GLU A 167 -1.89 6.77 25.81
C GLU A 167 -0.38 6.85 25.58
N ASP A 168 0.32 5.73 25.79
CA ASP A 168 1.77 5.63 25.58
C ASP A 168 2.12 5.75 24.09
N PHE A 169 1.25 5.23 23.20
CA PHE A 169 1.37 5.39 21.76
C PHE A 169 1.19 6.86 21.33
N ALA A 170 0.21 7.56 21.91
CA ALA A 170 0.00 8.99 21.69
C ALA A 170 1.24 9.80 22.13
N GLN A 171 1.79 9.49 23.29
CA GLN A 171 3.02 10.10 23.79
C GLN A 171 4.21 9.76 22.90
N PHE A 172 4.30 8.53 22.38
CA PHE A 172 5.35 8.14 21.45
C PHE A 172 5.35 9.03 20.20
N LEU A 173 4.16 9.30 19.64
CA LEU A 173 4.01 10.14 18.44
C LEU A 173 3.99 11.65 18.72
N ASN A 174 4.00 12.08 19.98
CA ASN A 174 3.75 13.46 20.40
C ASN A 174 2.41 14.00 19.85
N LEU A 175 1.37 13.17 19.88
CA LEU A 175 0.02 13.50 19.43
C LEU A 175 -0.97 13.39 20.59
N PRO A 176 -2.06 14.17 20.58
CA PRO A 176 -3.17 13.93 21.50
C PRO A 176 -3.92 12.66 21.13
N VAL A 177 -4.57 12.03 22.12
CA VAL A 177 -5.50 10.93 21.87
C VAL A 177 -6.71 11.48 21.10
N THR A 178 -6.97 10.88 19.94
CA THR A 178 -8.08 11.24 19.04
C THR A 178 -8.70 9.96 18.48
N ASP A 179 -9.91 10.06 17.92
CA ASP A 179 -10.56 8.91 17.27
C ASP A 179 -9.70 8.32 16.14
N THR A 180 -9.06 9.19 15.35
CA THR A 180 -8.15 8.77 14.26
C THR A 180 -6.92 8.03 14.82
N LEU A 181 -6.36 8.48 15.95
CA LEU A 181 -5.23 7.81 16.58
C LEU A 181 -5.63 6.43 17.14
N THR A 182 -6.83 6.36 17.71
CA THR A 182 -7.42 5.11 18.22
C THR A 182 -7.63 4.11 17.09
N GLU A 183 -8.14 4.57 15.95
CA GLU A 183 -8.29 3.77 14.73
C GLU A 183 -6.94 3.22 14.26
N VAL A 184 -5.90 4.06 14.18
CA VAL A 184 -4.54 3.61 13.85
C VAL A 184 -4.01 2.57 14.84
N HIS A 185 -4.17 2.82 16.15
CA HIS A 185 -3.73 1.89 17.19
C HIS A 185 -4.41 0.52 17.04
N SER A 186 -5.72 0.51 16.79
CA SER A 186 -6.50 -0.73 16.61
C SER A 186 -6.04 -1.59 15.42
N LEU A 187 -5.44 -1.00 14.38
CA LEU A 187 -4.89 -1.75 13.24
C LEU A 187 -3.71 -2.65 13.64
N PHE A 188 -3.02 -2.34 14.73
CA PHE A 188 -1.84 -3.07 15.19
C PHE A 188 -2.10 -3.89 16.47
N ASP A 189 -3.31 -3.84 17.03
CA ASP A 189 -3.71 -4.64 18.19
C ASP A 189 -4.07 -6.07 17.75
N GLN A 190 -3.03 -6.87 17.49
CA GLN A 190 -3.18 -8.25 17.04
C GLN A 190 -3.87 -9.15 18.06
N HIS A 191 -3.77 -8.83 19.35
CA HIS A 191 -4.26 -9.68 20.45
C HIS A 191 -5.59 -9.22 21.04
N GLY A 192 -6.08 -8.02 20.68
CA GLY A 192 -7.30 -7.44 21.23
C GLY A 192 -7.17 -7.06 22.70
N ASP A 193 -5.95 -6.89 23.20
CA ASP A 193 -5.65 -6.56 24.60
C ASP A 193 -5.35 -5.06 24.80
N GLY A 194 -5.57 -4.25 23.76
CA GLY A 194 -5.39 -2.81 23.80
C GLY A 194 -3.92 -2.39 23.82
N ARG A 195 -3.00 -3.27 23.41
CA ARG A 195 -1.56 -2.97 23.36
C ARG A 195 -1.00 -3.23 21.97
N ILE A 196 0.02 -2.48 21.58
CA ILE A 196 0.66 -2.67 20.26
C ILE A 196 2.17 -2.71 20.36
N ASP A 197 2.81 -3.52 19.52
CA ASP A 197 4.23 -3.39 19.30
C ASP A 197 4.48 -2.19 18.38
N ILE A 198 5.16 -1.18 18.90
CA ILE A 198 5.43 0.05 18.16
C ILE A 198 6.34 -0.17 16.94
N ARG A 199 7.13 -1.24 16.93
CA ARG A 199 7.98 -1.61 15.79
C ARG A 199 7.12 -1.91 14.57
N HIS A 200 5.95 -2.54 14.75
CA HIS A 200 5.02 -2.82 13.65
C HIS A 200 4.52 -1.54 12.99
N PHE A 201 4.14 -0.55 13.79
CA PHE A 201 3.74 0.77 13.31
C PHE A 201 4.88 1.46 12.53
N VAL A 202 6.11 1.43 13.05
CA VAL A 202 7.27 2.08 12.37
C VAL A 202 7.58 1.39 11.04
N ILE A 203 7.47 0.05 10.96
CA ILE A 203 7.62 -0.70 9.71
C ILE A 203 6.53 -0.31 8.72
N ALA A 204 5.25 -0.31 9.14
CA ALA A 204 4.14 0.08 8.27
C ALA A 204 4.30 1.53 7.76
N LEU A 205 4.67 2.46 8.66
CA LEU A 205 4.93 3.86 8.33
C LEU A 205 6.06 3.99 7.31
N SER A 206 7.13 3.22 7.50
CA SER A 206 8.24 3.12 6.57
C SER A 206 7.77 2.60 5.20
N THR A 207 6.97 1.53 5.16
CA THR A 207 6.46 0.93 3.92
C THR A 207 5.64 1.92 3.10
N VAL A 208 4.74 2.68 3.73
CA VAL A 208 3.87 3.64 3.01
C VAL A 208 4.57 4.95 2.65
N HIS A 209 5.62 5.36 3.38
CA HIS A 209 6.39 6.56 3.07
C HIS A 209 7.48 6.34 2.01
N ARG A 210 7.96 5.10 1.83
CA ARG A 210 8.99 4.76 0.84
C ARG A 210 8.70 3.40 0.17
N PRO A 211 7.56 3.27 -0.52
CA PRO A 211 7.12 2.01 -1.13
C PRO A 211 8.07 1.50 -2.22
N SER A 212 8.81 2.38 -2.87
CA SER A 212 9.84 2.03 -3.87
C SER A 212 11.18 1.59 -3.26
N LYS A 213 11.32 1.66 -1.93
CA LYS A 213 12.57 1.39 -1.20
C LYS A 213 12.40 0.31 -0.15
N SER A 214 11.75 -0.79 -0.54
CA SER A 214 11.44 -1.90 0.37
C SER A 214 12.68 -2.47 1.08
N MET A 215 13.84 -2.54 0.42
CA MET A 215 15.09 -2.99 1.08
C MET A 215 15.59 -2.01 2.17
N GLU A 216 15.36 -0.70 2.03
CA GLU A 216 15.67 0.25 3.11
C GLU A 216 14.70 0.10 4.29
N THR A 217 13.43 -0.24 4.01
CA THR A 217 12.45 -0.59 5.05
C THR A 217 12.83 -1.89 5.77
N LEU A 218 13.23 -2.92 5.03
CA LEU A 218 13.72 -4.17 5.60
C LEU A 218 14.91 -3.91 6.52
N LYS A 219 15.90 -3.13 6.06
CA LYS A 219 17.07 -2.78 6.87
C LYS A 219 16.71 -2.02 8.14
N LEU A 220 15.73 -1.11 8.06
CA LEU A 220 15.23 -0.40 9.24
C LEU A 220 14.57 -1.37 10.23
N ALA A 221 13.80 -2.33 9.73
CA ALA A 221 13.18 -3.36 10.55
C ALA A 221 14.24 -4.19 11.27
N PHE A 222 15.26 -4.70 10.58
CA PHE A 222 16.36 -5.44 11.21
C PHE A 222 17.02 -4.65 12.34
N LYS A 223 17.32 -3.35 12.14
CA LYS A 223 17.87 -2.51 13.22
C LYS A 223 17.01 -2.41 14.48
N MET A 224 15.69 -2.63 14.39
CA MET A 224 14.79 -2.59 15.56
C MET A 224 14.66 -3.93 16.28
N TYR A 225 15.04 -5.04 15.62
CA TYR A 225 14.86 -6.41 16.13
C TYR A 225 16.19 -7.12 16.39
N GLU A 226 17.29 -6.66 15.78
CA GLU A 226 18.58 -7.34 15.84
C GLU A 226 19.10 -7.50 17.28
N SER A 227 19.57 -8.71 17.58
CA SER A 227 20.27 -8.99 18.82
C SER A 227 21.57 -8.19 18.91
N ALA A 228 21.85 -7.64 20.09
CA ALA A 228 23.09 -6.91 20.35
C ALA A 228 24.35 -7.78 20.23
N GLU A 229 24.23 -9.11 20.37
CA GLU A 229 25.37 -10.02 20.34
C GLU A 229 25.75 -10.43 18.92
N ASN A 230 24.77 -10.80 18.10
CA ASN A 230 25.00 -11.46 16.82
C ASN A 230 24.46 -10.69 15.61
N GLY A 231 23.63 -9.65 15.81
CA GLY A 231 22.95 -8.96 14.72
C GLY A 231 21.87 -9.81 14.01
N ASP A 232 21.43 -10.89 14.65
CA ASP A 232 20.40 -11.79 14.15
C ASP A 232 19.00 -11.40 14.67
N ILE A 233 17.96 -11.75 13.91
CA ILE A 233 16.55 -11.66 14.31
C ILE A 233 15.92 -13.05 14.30
N LEU A 234 14.86 -13.25 15.08
CA LEU A 234 14.11 -14.50 15.12
C LEU A 234 13.27 -14.69 13.86
N GLU A 235 12.98 -15.95 13.51
CA GLU A 235 12.09 -16.30 12.39
C GLU A 235 10.69 -15.67 12.55
N GLU A 236 10.12 -15.72 13.75
CA GLU A 236 8.81 -15.12 14.06
C GLU A 236 8.77 -13.60 13.84
N ASP A 237 9.87 -12.91 14.20
CA ASP A 237 10.02 -11.48 13.98
C ASP A 237 10.13 -11.17 12.48
N LEU A 238 10.91 -11.96 11.74
CA LEU A 238 11.03 -11.82 10.29
C LEU A 238 9.68 -12.04 9.59
N ALA A 239 8.91 -13.04 10.00
CA ALA A 239 7.59 -13.30 9.45
C ALA A 239 6.69 -12.07 9.64
N THR A 240 6.66 -11.51 10.85
CA THR A 240 5.87 -10.32 11.16
C THR A 240 6.31 -9.09 10.36
N ILE A 241 7.62 -8.90 10.20
CA ILE A 241 8.18 -7.82 9.35
C ILE A 241 7.68 -7.97 7.90
N LEU A 242 7.75 -9.18 7.34
CA LEU A 242 7.34 -9.45 5.97
C LEU A 242 5.82 -9.34 5.78
N GLU A 243 5.02 -9.76 6.75
CA GLU A 243 3.56 -9.57 6.74
C GLU A 243 3.20 -8.09 6.56
N ILE A 244 3.79 -7.22 7.37
CA ILE A 244 3.53 -5.78 7.33
C ILE A 244 4.03 -5.18 6.01
N MET A 245 5.24 -5.54 5.56
CA MET A 245 5.83 -4.99 4.34
C MET A 245 5.09 -5.43 3.07
N LEU A 246 4.61 -6.67 3.02
CA LEU A 246 3.90 -7.23 1.87
C LEU A 246 2.38 -6.97 1.95
N GLY A 247 1.87 -6.56 3.12
CA GLY A 247 0.45 -6.34 3.39
C GLY A 247 -0.36 -7.63 3.55
N VAL A 248 0.31 -8.76 3.81
CA VAL A 248 -0.28 -10.11 3.85
C VAL A 248 -0.33 -10.66 5.28
N ARG A 249 -0.87 -11.86 5.46
CA ARG A 249 -0.98 -12.53 6.77
C ARG A 249 -0.48 -13.97 6.69
N ASP A 250 -0.07 -14.51 7.83
CA ASP A 250 0.36 -15.89 8.02
C ASP A 250 1.55 -16.24 7.11
N VAL A 251 2.62 -15.43 7.13
CA VAL A 251 3.84 -15.68 6.35
C VAL A 251 4.59 -16.87 6.92
N GLU A 252 4.81 -17.90 6.10
CA GLU A 252 5.58 -19.10 6.43
C GLU A 252 6.99 -19.01 5.81
N LEU A 253 8.02 -19.19 6.65
CA LEU A 253 9.43 -19.05 6.28
C LEU A 253 10.18 -20.39 6.21
N SER A 254 9.50 -21.52 6.42
CA SER A 254 10.09 -22.86 6.35
C SER A 254 10.85 -23.09 5.03
N GLY A 255 10.29 -22.66 3.91
CA GLY A 255 10.93 -22.75 2.59
C GLY A 255 12.23 -21.93 2.47
N LEU A 256 12.31 -20.78 3.12
CA LEU A 256 13.52 -19.95 3.18
C LEU A 256 14.61 -20.65 4.01
N PHE A 257 14.31 -21.05 5.24
CA PHE A 257 15.30 -21.65 6.15
C PHE A 257 15.81 -23.01 5.65
N LEU A 258 14.95 -23.80 4.99
CA LEU A 258 15.37 -25.01 4.28
C LEU A 258 16.36 -24.71 3.17
N SER A 259 16.16 -23.63 2.41
CA SER A 259 17.04 -23.26 1.29
C SER A 259 18.39 -22.65 1.71
N LEU A 260 18.50 -22.21 2.97
CA LEU A 260 19.73 -21.72 3.57
C LEU A 260 20.58 -22.85 4.19
N ASP A 261 20.18 -24.12 4.02
CA ASP A 261 20.79 -25.29 4.65
C ASP A 261 20.91 -25.18 6.18
N ARG A 262 20.00 -24.41 6.81
CA ARG A 262 19.95 -24.16 8.26
C ARG A 262 18.53 -24.33 8.82
N PRO A 263 17.92 -25.52 8.70
CA PRO A 263 16.56 -25.74 9.18
C PRO A 263 16.42 -25.62 10.70
N ASP A 264 17.50 -25.83 11.44
CA ASP A 264 17.51 -25.80 12.92
C ASP A 264 17.82 -24.39 13.47
N THR A 265 18.16 -23.43 12.61
CA THR A 265 18.49 -22.07 13.02
C THR A 265 17.27 -21.20 12.80
N GLU A 266 16.47 -20.95 13.85
CA GLU A 266 15.32 -20.02 13.82
C GLU A 266 15.76 -18.53 13.81
N LYS A 267 16.93 -18.24 13.24
CA LYS A 267 17.58 -16.93 13.26
C LYS A 267 18.28 -16.60 11.96
N ILE A 268 18.25 -15.33 11.59
CA ILE A 268 18.85 -14.83 10.35
C ILE A 268 19.34 -13.38 10.51
N THR A 269 20.46 -13.06 9.87
CA THR A 269 21.01 -11.69 9.82
C THR A 269 20.53 -10.93 8.59
N TYR A 270 20.59 -9.60 8.61
CA TYR A 270 20.22 -8.77 7.47
C TYR A 270 21.04 -9.12 6.22
N ASP A 271 22.36 -9.31 6.38
CA ASP A 271 23.27 -9.55 5.26
C ASP A 271 23.00 -10.90 4.60
N GLU A 272 22.67 -11.93 5.39
CA GLU A 272 22.28 -13.25 4.87
C GLU A 272 20.98 -13.16 4.05
N LEU A 273 19.94 -12.54 4.60
CA LEU A 273 18.66 -12.38 3.89
C LEU A 273 18.81 -11.50 2.65
N HIS A 274 19.56 -10.39 2.75
CA HIS A 274 19.81 -9.49 1.64
C HIS A 274 20.53 -10.21 0.50
N HIS A 275 21.62 -10.93 0.81
CA HIS A 275 22.35 -11.71 -0.17
C HIS A 275 21.45 -12.77 -0.83
N PHE A 276 20.62 -13.45 -0.04
CA PHE A 276 19.68 -14.44 -0.56
C PHE A 276 18.67 -13.81 -1.53
N ILE A 277 18.09 -12.66 -1.18
CA ILE A 277 17.15 -11.93 -2.03
C ILE A 277 17.82 -11.49 -3.34
N GLU A 278 19.07 -11.01 -3.30
CA GLU A 278 19.81 -10.61 -4.50
C GLU A 278 20.05 -11.78 -5.47
N GLN A 279 20.30 -12.99 -4.95
CA GLN A 279 20.47 -14.19 -5.77
C GLN A 279 19.15 -14.73 -6.32
N HIS A 280 18.00 -14.33 -5.75
CA HIS A 280 16.68 -14.88 -6.09
C HIS A 280 15.68 -13.78 -6.48
N PRO A 281 15.64 -13.36 -7.76
CA PRO A 281 14.75 -12.29 -8.24
C PRO A 281 13.25 -12.52 -8.02
N TYR A 282 12.85 -13.78 -7.81
CA TYR A 282 11.48 -14.20 -7.50
C TYR A 282 11.34 -14.70 -6.05
N PHE A 283 12.07 -14.08 -5.12
CA PHE A 283 12.16 -14.44 -3.71
C PHE A 283 10.79 -14.72 -3.10
N VAL A 284 9.89 -13.73 -3.13
CA VAL A 284 8.57 -13.86 -2.50
C VAL A 284 7.74 -14.96 -3.14
N GLN A 285 7.80 -15.14 -4.46
CA GLN A 285 6.98 -16.18 -5.11
C GLN A 285 7.48 -17.61 -4.85
N ASN A 286 8.78 -17.77 -4.60
CA ASN A 286 9.42 -19.09 -4.54
C ASN A 286 9.73 -19.57 -3.12
N TYR A 287 9.95 -18.65 -2.17
CA TYR A 287 10.44 -18.99 -0.84
C TYR A 287 9.51 -18.55 0.30
N LEU A 288 8.48 -17.75 0.00
CA LEU A 288 7.45 -17.38 0.97
C LEU A 288 6.14 -18.05 0.59
N ASP A 289 5.42 -18.57 1.59
CA ASP A 289 3.99 -18.87 1.49
C ASP A 289 3.23 -17.98 2.48
N PHE A 290 2.02 -17.57 2.13
CA PHE A 290 1.17 -16.76 3.00
C PHE A 290 -0.30 -16.97 2.67
N LYS A 291 -1.20 -16.45 3.51
CA LYS A 291 -2.64 -16.49 3.26
C LYS A 291 -2.97 -15.73 1.97
N ASP A 292 -3.78 -16.34 1.10
CA ASP A 292 -4.15 -15.78 -0.21
C ASP A 292 -2.98 -15.65 -1.22
N HIS A 293 -1.88 -16.38 -1.02
CA HIS A 293 -0.76 -16.43 -1.98
C HIS A 293 -1.24 -16.81 -3.40
N PRO A 294 -0.80 -16.13 -4.47
CA PRO A 294 -1.34 -16.35 -5.83
C PRO A 294 -1.17 -17.78 -6.37
N ARG A 295 -0.23 -18.57 -5.83
CA ARG A 295 -0.10 -20.01 -6.17
C ARG A 295 -1.05 -20.93 -5.40
N LYS A 296 -1.65 -20.50 -4.27
CA LYS A 296 -2.64 -21.30 -3.52
C LYS A 296 -3.94 -21.55 -4.31
N PHE A 297 -4.30 -20.65 -5.23
CA PHE A 297 -5.40 -20.87 -6.17
C PHE A 297 -5.04 -21.78 -7.35
N CYS A 298 -3.75 -22.02 -7.61
CA CYS A 298 -3.28 -22.85 -8.73
C CYS A 298 -2.97 -24.30 -8.36
N ILE A 299 -2.95 -24.63 -7.06
CA ILE A 299 -2.75 -26.01 -6.60
C ILE A 299 -3.92 -26.37 -5.67
N GLY A 300 -5.03 -26.79 -6.27
CA GLY A 300 -5.93 -27.69 -5.55
C GLY A 300 -5.12 -28.95 -5.24
N ARG A 301 -4.78 -29.16 -3.96
CA ARG A 301 -4.19 -30.43 -3.52
C ARG A 301 -5.06 -31.55 -4.08
N PRO A 302 -4.53 -32.51 -4.87
CA PRO A 302 -5.22 -33.75 -5.10
C PRO A 302 -5.43 -34.35 -3.72
N LYS A 303 -6.68 -34.62 -3.33
CA LYS A 303 -6.93 -35.52 -2.21
C LYS A 303 -6.17 -36.80 -2.53
N SER A 304 -5.15 -37.11 -1.74
CA SER A 304 -4.49 -38.40 -1.80
C SER A 304 -5.55 -39.47 -1.56
N CYS A 305 -5.97 -40.11 -2.65
CA CYS A 305 -6.63 -41.40 -2.57
C CYS A 305 -5.55 -42.39 -2.11
N ASN A 306 -5.42 -42.59 -0.80
CA ASN A 306 -4.76 -43.76 -0.27
C ASN A 306 -5.62 -44.98 -0.62
N GLY A 307 -5.33 -45.56 -1.78
CA GLY A 307 -5.61 -46.97 -2.01
C GLY A 307 -4.67 -47.79 -1.14
N GLN A 308 -5.20 -48.41 -0.09
CA GLN A 308 -4.67 -49.68 0.38
C GLN A 308 -5.65 -50.77 -0.02
N ASN A 309 -5.23 -51.52 -1.01
CA ASN A 309 -5.85 -52.74 -1.49
C ASN A 309 -5.40 -53.91 -0.59
N HIS A 310 -6.36 -54.78 -0.29
CA HIS A 310 -6.25 -56.22 0.06
C HIS A 310 -5.59 -56.64 1.38
N ASN A 311 -6.35 -57.41 2.20
CA ASN A 311 -6.37 -58.88 2.06
C ASN A 311 -7.39 -59.62 2.96
N LYS A 312 -8.01 -60.64 2.35
CA LYS A 312 -8.41 -61.98 2.86
C LYS A 312 -9.51 -62.14 3.91
N GLY A 313 -10.49 -62.96 3.52
CA GLY A 313 -11.58 -63.53 4.32
C GLY A 313 -12.73 -63.94 3.42
#